data_AF-A0A6B3BDX8-F1
#
_entry.id   AF-A0A6B3BDX8-F1
#
_cell.length_a   1.000
_cell.length_b   1.000
_cell.length_c   1.000
_cell.angle_alpha   90.00
_cell.angle_beta   90.00
_cell.angle_gamma   90.00
#
_symmetry.space_group_name_H-M   'P 1'
#
loop_
_entity.id
_entity.type
_entity.pdbx_description
1 polymer ?
#
loop_
_entity_poly.entity_id
_entity_poly.type
_entity_poly.pdbx_seq_one_letter_code
_entity_poly.pdbx_strand_id
1 'polypeptide(L)'
;MTETTHGTDPRTTGTLDEALERLHSFGPERDGWLSNHAPMAVEALVRNGQAATVHRWLDHYREKLEDMPDRFAEVTPANWQEALGDPRRIADWAAYFERETTGRPWRDVLAEWWPRLLPGIAGGATHPVIRVGHSVRTLLTAEESGPRVRELAHALGYWAARHQPLPAPAPLAPVRAAGAALDAVPRVPAQTGGIQARLAGITAFPQWRGAAATDPDEARAGLEELVEAAVHRYARYGHGAPVMLVHTATAPNAVLRTLPALPRELWAPSAAAAWTASAAVTAAYSPAEAAVLPAGYGASLTADEVFARAAAHGDDHTIKFADTALDVGGAPALAAALRAVELNPPVL
;
A
#
# COMPACT_ATOMS: atom_id res chain seq x y z
N MET A 1 -20.02 30.15 8.48
CA MET A 1 -21.32 29.54 8.11
C MET A 1 -21.23 29.26 6.63
N THR A 2 -20.85 28.08 6.16
CA THR A 2 -21.28 26.72 6.52
C THR A 2 -20.09 25.76 6.49
N GLU A 3 -19.86 25.08 7.60
CA GLU A 3 -18.92 23.96 7.72
C GLU A 3 -19.66 22.72 7.21
N THR A 4 -19.27 22.22 6.04
CA THR A 4 -19.86 21.01 5.45
C THR A 4 -19.17 19.81 6.06
N THR A 5 -19.62 19.39 7.24
CA THR A 5 -19.33 18.06 7.76
C THR A 5 -19.95 17.04 6.80
N HIS A 6 -19.11 16.42 5.96
CA HIS A 6 -19.49 15.20 5.25
C HIS A 6 -19.62 14.08 6.28
N GLY A 7 -20.80 13.99 6.90
CA GLY A 7 -21.20 12.81 7.65
C GLY A 7 -21.30 11.64 6.68
N THR A 8 -20.56 10.58 6.96
CA THR A 8 -20.55 9.33 6.19
C THR A 8 -21.98 8.74 6.18
N ASP A 9 -22.59 8.57 5.00
CA ASP A 9 -23.93 7.98 4.85
C ASP A 9 -23.90 6.51 5.36
N PRO A 10 -24.76 6.10 6.30
CA PRO A 10 -24.78 4.73 6.84
C PRO A 10 -24.96 3.63 5.77
N ARG A 11 -25.45 3.97 4.56
CA ARG A 11 -25.50 3.04 3.42
C ARG A 11 -24.11 2.76 2.82
N THR A 12 -23.18 3.70 2.90
CA THR A 12 -21.80 3.54 2.40
C THR A 12 -20.97 2.64 3.32
N THR A 13 -21.19 2.73 4.64
CA THR A 13 -20.55 1.85 5.62
C THR A 13 -21.01 0.40 5.51
N GLY A 14 -22.30 0.17 5.19
CA GLY A 14 -22.82 -1.18 4.95
C GLY A 14 -22.18 -1.86 3.73
N THR A 15 -21.98 -1.11 2.64
CA THR A 15 -21.37 -1.65 1.41
C THR A 15 -19.95 -2.17 1.63
N LEU A 16 -19.12 -1.45 2.41
CA LEU A 16 -17.76 -1.88 2.71
C LEU A 16 -17.76 -3.15 3.56
N ASP A 17 -18.59 -3.20 4.60
CA ASP A 17 -18.62 -4.33 5.53
C ASP A 17 -19.10 -5.61 4.82
N GLU A 18 -20.16 -5.52 4.00
CA GLU A 18 -20.63 -6.64 3.17
C GLU A 18 -19.56 -7.12 2.17
N ALA A 19 -18.83 -6.19 1.55
CA ALA A 19 -17.73 -6.51 0.65
C ALA A 19 -16.59 -7.25 1.38
N LEU A 20 -16.19 -6.77 2.56
CA LEU A 20 -15.16 -7.41 3.38
C LEU A 20 -15.57 -8.82 3.81
N GLU A 21 -16.80 -9.01 4.30
CA GLU A 21 -17.32 -10.33 4.67
C GLU A 21 -17.22 -11.35 3.54
N ARG A 22 -17.61 -10.95 2.32
CA ARG A 22 -17.46 -11.78 1.12
C ARG A 22 -15.99 -12.06 0.83
N LEU A 23 -15.11 -11.06 0.92
CA LEU A 23 -13.70 -11.18 0.58
C LEU A 23 -12.89 -12.02 1.55
N HIS A 24 -13.26 -12.09 2.82
CA HIS A 24 -12.54 -12.90 3.82
C HIS A 24 -12.68 -14.41 3.64
N SER A 25 -13.52 -14.87 2.71
CA SER A 25 -13.57 -16.27 2.27
C SER A 25 -12.45 -16.63 1.28
N PHE A 26 -11.77 -15.63 0.71
CA PHE A 26 -10.72 -15.80 -0.29
C PHE A 26 -9.33 -15.54 0.29
N GLY A 27 -8.32 -16.13 -0.33
CA GLY A 27 -6.92 -15.92 0.00
C GLY A 27 -6.43 -14.49 -0.32
N PRO A 28 -5.29 -14.09 0.26
CA PRO A 28 -4.66 -12.82 -0.07
C PRO A 28 -3.92 -12.83 -1.42
N GLU A 29 -3.89 -13.95 -2.13
CA GLU A 29 -3.18 -14.15 -3.39
C GLU A 29 -3.91 -15.13 -4.31
N ARG A 30 -3.56 -15.08 -5.60
CA ARG A 30 -3.82 -16.09 -6.62
C ARG A 30 -2.52 -16.55 -7.27
N ASP A 31 -2.52 -17.71 -7.91
CA ASP A 31 -1.34 -18.34 -8.52
C ASP A 31 -0.14 -18.39 -7.54
N GLY A 32 -0.39 -18.43 -6.22
CA GLY A 32 0.65 -18.45 -5.18
C GLY A 32 1.49 -17.17 -4.98
N TRP A 33 1.32 -16.12 -5.79
CA TRP A 33 2.13 -14.88 -5.65
C TRP A 33 1.45 -13.58 -6.11
N LEU A 34 0.34 -13.63 -6.85
CA LEU A 34 -0.35 -12.43 -7.34
C LEU A 34 -1.35 -11.96 -6.30
N SER A 35 -1.17 -10.78 -5.73
CA SER A 35 -1.97 -10.32 -4.60
C SER A 35 -3.45 -10.12 -4.95
N ASN A 36 -4.32 -10.50 -4.04
CA ASN A 36 -5.72 -10.09 -4.01
C ASN A 36 -5.78 -8.63 -3.56
N HIS A 37 -6.18 -7.76 -4.47
CA HIS A 37 -6.23 -6.32 -4.27
C HIS A 37 -7.61 -5.82 -3.82
N ALA A 38 -8.63 -6.68 -3.85
CA ALA A 38 -10.02 -6.27 -3.66
C ALA A 38 -10.26 -5.50 -2.36
N PRO A 39 -9.77 -5.90 -1.18
CA PRO A 39 -10.04 -5.16 0.05
C PRO A 39 -9.57 -3.69 0.00
N MET A 40 -8.42 -3.43 -0.63
CA MET A 40 -7.88 -2.08 -0.80
C MET A 40 -8.66 -1.28 -1.85
N ALA A 41 -9.05 -1.93 -2.95
CA ALA A 41 -9.80 -1.28 -4.02
C ALA A 41 -11.22 -0.92 -3.59
N VAL A 42 -11.94 -1.82 -2.91
CA VAL A 42 -13.30 -1.55 -2.41
C VAL A 42 -13.31 -0.46 -1.36
N GLU A 43 -12.33 -0.44 -0.45
CA GLU A 43 -12.16 0.65 0.53
C GLU A 43 -11.93 1.99 -0.17
N ALA A 44 -11.04 2.04 -1.16
CA ALA A 44 -10.78 3.26 -1.92
C ALA A 44 -12.01 3.74 -2.72
N LEU A 45 -12.77 2.82 -3.32
CA LEU A 45 -14.02 3.14 -4.02
C LEU A 45 -15.06 3.72 -3.05
N VAL A 46 -15.32 3.07 -1.92
CA VAL A 46 -16.30 3.54 -0.93
C VAL A 46 -15.92 4.92 -0.39
N ARG A 47 -14.66 5.10 0.01
CA ARG A 47 -14.13 6.37 0.54
C ARG A 47 -14.36 7.55 -0.42
N ASN A 48 -14.20 7.31 -1.72
CA ASN A 48 -14.30 8.34 -2.75
C ASN A 48 -15.69 8.36 -3.42
N GLY A 49 -16.73 7.96 -2.68
CA GLY A 49 -18.13 8.11 -3.10
C GLY A 49 -18.61 7.11 -4.16
N GLN A 50 -17.84 6.08 -4.47
CA GLN A 50 -18.14 5.07 -5.50
C GLN A 50 -18.75 3.78 -4.93
N ALA A 51 -19.35 3.82 -3.73
CA ALA A 51 -19.96 2.66 -3.07
C ALA A 51 -20.94 1.90 -3.98
N ALA A 52 -21.76 2.60 -4.76
CA ALA A 52 -22.72 1.99 -5.69
C ALA A 52 -22.08 1.13 -6.81
N THR A 53 -20.78 1.26 -7.04
CA THR A 53 -20.04 0.49 -8.06
C THR A 53 -19.40 -0.79 -7.50
N VAL A 54 -19.28 -0.91 -6.17
CA VAL A 54 -18.47 -1.93 -5.49
C VAL A 54 -18.89 -3.35 -5.84
N HIS A 55 -20.18 -3.67 -5.77
CA HIS A 55 -20.63 -5.05 -6.04
C HIS A 55 -20.39 -5.45 -7.51
N ARG A 56 -20.65 -4.54 -8.46
CA ARG A 56 -20.35 -4.78 -9.88
C ARG A 56 -18.86 -4.97 -10.11
N TRP A 57 -18.03 -4.13 -9.48
CA TRP A 57 -16.58 -4.24 -9.54
C TRP A 57 -16.09 -5.59 -8.97
N LEU A 58 -16.64 -6.03 -7.84
CA LEU A 58 -16.31 -7.31 -7.21
C LEU A 58 -16.75 -8.52 -8.04
N ASP A 59 -17.87 -8.44 -8.74
CA ASP A 59 -18.33 -9.52 -9.61
C ASP A 59 -17.39 -9.73 -10.79
N HIS A 60 -16.86 -8.63 -11.36
CA HIS A 60 -15.79 -8.72 -12.36
C HIS A 60 -14.46 -9.20 -11.75
N TYR A 61 -14.08 -8.67 -10.57
CA TYR A 61 -12.83 -9.03 -9.91
C TYR A 61 -12.79 -10.50 -9.45
N ARG A 62 -13.95 -11.16 -9.33
CA ARG A 62 -14.07 -12.55 -8.86
C ARG A 62 -13.17 -13.53 -9.61
N GLU A 63 -12.90 -13.31 -10.88
CA GLU A 63 -12.00 -14.16 -11.69
C GLU A 63 -10.53 -14.15 -11.19
N LYS A 64 -10.16 -13.14 -10.39
CA LYS A 64 -8.83 -13.01 -9.76
C LYS A 64 -8.81 -13.49 -8.31
N LEU A 65 -9.90 -14.08 -7.81
CA LEU A 65 -10.00 -14.58 -6.43
C LEU A 65 -9.78 -16.09 -6.41
N GLU A 66 -8.93 -16.54 -5.49
CA GLU A 66 -8.77 -17.94 -5.12
C GLU A 66 -9.23 -18.15 -3.68
N ASP A 67 -9.73 -19.34 -3.38
CA ASP A 67 -10.17 -19.70 -2.02
C ASP A 67 -9.02 -19.50 -1.02
N MET A 68 -9.38 -19.24 0.24
CA MET A 68 -8.38 -19.24 1.31
C MET A 68 -7.66 -20.59 1.34
N PRO A 69 -6.31 -20.64 1.33
CA PRO A 69 -5.60 -21.90 1.39
C PRO A 69 -5.86 -22.64 2.70
N ASP A 70 -5.68 -23.96 2.68
CA ASP A 70 -5.74 -24.77 3.89
C ASP A 70 -4.68 -24.33 4.92
N ARG A 71 -5.02 -24.52 6.20
CA ARG A 71 -4.04 -24.36 7.29
C ARG A 71 -2.95 -25.41 7.17
N PHE A 72 -1.70 -24.99 7.36
CA PHE A 72 -0.54 -25.87 7.30
C PHE A 72 -0.08 -26.29 8.69
N ALA A 73 0.21 -25.31 9.55
CA ALA A 73 0.66 -25.54 10.91
C ALA A 73 0.41 -24.31 11.77
N GLU A 74 -0.19 -24.53 12.93
CA GLU A 74 -0.62 -23.44 13.82
C GLU A 74 0.54 -22.52 14.20
N VAL A 75 0.26 -21.21 14.12
CA VAL A 75 1.10 -20.14 14.68
C VAL A 75 0.65 -19.86 16.11
N THR A 76 1.61 -19.72 17.00
CA THR A 76 1.45 -19.54 18.44
C THR A 76 2.45 -18.50 18.97
N PRO A 77 2.25 -17.93 20.16
CA PRO A 77 3.24 -17.03 20.78
C PRO A 77 4.63 -17.66 20.98
N ALA A 78 4.73 -18.99 21.01
CA ALA A 78 5.99 -19.70 21.23
C ALA A 78 6.77 -19.99 19.93
N ASN A 79 6.13 -20.00 18.76
CA ASN A 79 6.74 -20.42 17.49
C ASN A 79 6.64 -19.38 16.37
N TRP A 80 6.12 -18.19 16.65
CA TRP A 80 5.83 -17.20 15.61
C TRP A 80 7.08 -16.75 14.84
N GLN A 81 8.25 -16.70 15.50
CA GLN A 81 9.51 -16.34 14.84
C GLN A 81 9.89 -17.36 13.76
N GLU A 82 9.66 -18.64 14.01
CA GLU A 82 9.94 -19.71 13.05
C GLU A 82 8.93 -19.72 11.88
N ALA A 83 7.70 -19.28 12.14
CA ALA A 83 6.64 -19.20 11.14
C ALA A 83 6.73 -17.93 10.26
N LEU A 84 7.50 -16.92 10.68
CA LEU A 84 7.56 -15.62 10.02
C LEU A 84 8.22 -15.75 8.65
N GLY A 85 7.53 -15.28 7.61
CA GLY A 85 8.00 -15.36 6.23
C GLY A 85 7.82 -16.71 5.56
N ASP A 86 7.03 -17.64 6.14
CA ASP A 86 6.65 -18.91 5.51
C ASP A 86 5.31 -18.78 4.76
N PRO A 87 5.30 -18.76 3.40
CA PRO A 87 4.11 -18.69 2.58
C PRO A 87 3.04 -19.73 2.86
N ARG A 88 3.44 -20.93 3.29
CA ARG A 88 2.52 -22.04 3.53
C ARG A 88 1.60 -21.77 4.71
N ARG A 89 1.98 -20.84 5.59
CA ARG A 89 1.26 -20.48 6.81
C ARG A 89 0.35 -19.25 6.65
N ILE A 90 -0.01 -18.86 5.42
CA ILE A 90 -0.92 -17.71 5.18
C ILE A 90 -2.21 -17.83 6.01
N ALA A 91 -2.90 -18.97 5.93
CA ALA A 91 -4.16 -19.17 6.66
C ALA A 91 -3.95 -19.31 8.17
N ASP A 92 -2.81 -19.86 8.61
CA ASP A 92 -2.44 -19.95 10.02
C ASP A 92 -2.17 -18.57 10.63
N TRP A 93 -1.49 -17.69 9.89
CA TRP A 93 -1.23 -16.31 10.29
C TRP A 93 -2.51 -15.48 10.35
N ALA A 94 -3.41 -15.60 9.36
CA ALA A 94 -4.72 -14.94 9.42
C ALA A 94 -5.51 -15.38 10.67
N ALA A 95 -5.56 -16.69 10.93
CA ALA A 95 -6.22 -17.24 12.12
C ALA A 95 -5.57 -16.77 13.43
N TYR A 96 -4.24 -16.62 13.47
CA TYR A 96 -3.52 -16.10 14.62
C TYR A 96 -3.94 -14.65 14.93
N PHE A 97 -3.91 -13.77 13.92
CA PHE A 97 -4.28 -12.38 14.13
C PHE A 97 -5.77 -12.18 14.39
N GLU A 98 -6.66 -13.03 13.86
CA GLU A 98 -8.09 -13.01 14.22
C GLU A 98 -8.28 -13.31 15.71
N ARG A 99 -7.54 -14.30 16.28
CA ARG A 99 -7.56 -14.57 17.72
C ARG A 99 -7.03 -13.40 18.53
N GLU A 100 -5.89 -12.83 18.10
CA GLU A 100 -5.27 -11.70 18.79
C GLU A 100 -6.19 -10.47 18.84
N THR A 101 -6.79 -10.10 17.71
CA THR A 101 -7.66 -8.92 17.59
C THR A 101 -9.05 -9.13 18.20
N THR A 102 -9.47 -10.38 18.40
CA THR A 102 -10.67 -10.70 19.20
C THR A 102 -10.37 -10.63 20.70
N GLY A 103 -9.16 -10.98 21.12
CA GLY A 103 -8.77 -11.05 22.53
C GLY A 103 -8.37 -9.72 23.15
N ARG A 104 -7.96 -8.72 22.35
CA ARG A 104 -7.50 -7.42 22.81
C ARG A 104 -7.66 -6.32 21.74
N PRO A 105 -7.60 -5.02 22.12
CA PRO A 105 -7.76 -3.93 21.17
C PRO A 105 -6.81 -4.03 19.98
N TRP A 106 -7.34 -3.82 18.77
CA TRP A 106 -6.56 -3.95 17.53
C TRP A 106 -5.34 -3.01 17.47
N ARG A 107 -5.41 -1.85 18.12
CA ARG A 107 -4.29 -0.90 18.22
C ARG A 107 -3.10 -1.51 18.98
N ASP A 108 -3.37 -2.31 20.01
CA ASP A 108 -2.32 -2.96 20.80
C ASP A 108 -1.63 -4.06 19.98
N VAL A 109 -2.42 -4.84 19.23
CA VAL A 109 -1.90 -5.86 18.30
C VAL A 109 -1.05 -5.19 17.22
N LEU A 110 -1.55 -4.10 16.63
CA LEU A 110 -0.82 -3.34 15.60
C LEU A 110 0.49 -2.78 16.16
N ALA A 111 0.47 -2.10 17.31
CA ALA A 111 1.66 -1.51 17.91
C ALA A 111 2.73 -2.57 18.25
N GLU A 112 2.31 -3.76 18.69
CA GLU A 112 3.22 -4.87 18.98
C GLU A 112 3.86 -5.45 17.72
N TRP A 113 3.07 -5.66 16.67
CA TRP A 113 3.51 -6.37 15.46
C TRP A 113 4.16 -5.48 14.43
N TRP A 114 3.81 -4.19 14.39
CA TRP A 114 4.35 -3.23 13.45
C TRP A 114 5.89 -3.25 13.39
N PRO A 115 6.65 -3.04 14.49
CA PRO A 115 8.11 -3.07 14.43
C PRO A 115 8.69 -4.44 14.06
N ARG A 116 7.95 -5.54 14.29
CA ARG A 116 8.37 -6.91 13.90
C ARG A 116 8.27 -7.14 12.40
N LEU A 117 7.31 -6.47 11.74
CA LEU A 117 7.00 -6.64 10.33
C LEU A 117 7.69 -5.61 9.41
N LEU A 118 8.02 -4.43 9.95
CA LEU A 118 8.73 -3.36 9.21
C LEU A 118 9.99 -3.83 8.45
N PRO A 119 10.86 -4.72 9.00
CA PRO A 119 12.03 -5.18 8.27
C PRO A 119 11.69 -5.86 6.93
N GLY A 120 10.54 -6.54 6.85
CA GLY A 120 10.05 -7.23 5.66
C GLY A 120 9.05 -6.43 4.81
N ILE A 121 9.03 -5.09 4.92
CA ILE A 121 8.06 -4.22 4.24
C ILE A 121 8.01 -4.37 2.71
N ALA A 122 9.12 -4.77 2.07
CA ALA A 122 9.19 -5.01 0.63
C ALA A 122 8.56 -6.37 0.20
N GLY A 123 8.33 -7.27 1.17
CA GLY A 123 7.73 -8.58 0.95
C GLY A 123 6.33 -8.50 0.34
N GLY A 124 5.98 -9.50 -0.47
CA GLY A 124 4.70 -9.51 -1.19
C GLY A 124 4.52 -8.31 -2.13
N ALA A 125 5.60 -7.74 -2.65
CA ALA A 125 5.60 -6.50 -3.44
C ALA A 125 4.93 -5.33 -2.72
N THR A 126 5.20 -5.16 -1.42
CA THR A 126 4.61 -4.13 -0.53
C THR A 126 3.08 -4.20 -0.36
N HIS A 127 2.38 -5.12 -1.02
CA HIS A 127 0.94 -5.30 -0.85
C HIS A 127 0.49 -5.48 0.60
N PRO A 128 1.21 -6.24 1.47
CA PRO A 128 0.73 -6.42 2.83
C PRO A 128 0.65 -5.12 3.63
N VAL A 129 1.69 -4.26 3.58
CA VAL A 129 1.66 -2.97 4.28
C VAL A 129 0.63 -2.02 3.66
N ILE A 130 0.43 -2.08 2.34
CA ILE A 130 -0.63 -1.32 1.66
C ILE A 130 -1.99 -1.75 2.22
N ARG A 131 -2.25 -3.07 2.26
CA ARG A 131 -3.49 -3.62 2.80
C ARG A 131 -3.73 -3.17 4.23
N VAL A 132 -2.71 -3.25 5.11
CA VAL A 132 -2.80 -2.75 6.49
C VAL A 132 -3.16 -1.26 6.53
N GLY A 133 -2.52 -0.42 5.72
CA GLY A 133 -2.81 1.02 5.71
C GLY A 133 -4.25 1.36 5.30
N HIS A 134 -4.82 0.62 4.34
CA HIS A 134 -6.23 0.74 3.98
C HIS A 134 -7.16 0.28 5.12
N SER A 135 -6.84 -0.83 5.79
CA SER A 135 -7.62 -1.33 6.95
C SER A 135 -7.57 -0.35 8.12
N VAL A 136 -6.39 0.16 8.48
CA VAL A 136 -6.21 1.10 9.60
C VAL A 136 -6.91 2.41 9.32
N ARG A 137 -6.81 2.96 8.10
CA ARG A 137 -7.53 4.18 7.74
C ARG A 137 -9.03 4.02 8.00
N THR A 138 -9.62 2.92 7.54
CA THR A 138 -11.04 2.62 7.78
C THR A 138 -11.37 2.58 9.27
N LEU A 139 -10.57 1.89 10.09
CA LEU A 139 -10.75 1.80 11.55
C LEU A 139 -10.55 3.13 12.29
N LEU A 140 -9.86 4.10 11.68
CA LEU A 140 -9.67 5.43 12.25
C LEU A 140 -10.80 6.41 11.86
N THR A 141 -11.39 6.26 10.67
CA THR A 141 -12.33 7.23 10.12
C THR A 141 -13.79 6.81 10.17
N ALA A 142 -14.08 5.57 10.55
CA ALA A 142 -15.42 5.03 10.64
C ALA A 142 -15.60 4.19 11.91
N GLU A 143 -16.85 3.86 12.24
CA GLU A 143 -17.16 3.03 13.41
C GLU A 143 -16.45 1.67 13.34
N GLU A 144 -15.97 1.18 14.48
CA GLU A 144 -15.36 -0.14 14.53
C GLU A 144 -16.42 -1.23 14.28
N SER A 145 -16.14 -2.18 13.39
CA SER A 145 -17.01 -3.31 13.13
C SER A 145 -16.21 -4.61 12.98
N GLY A 146 -16.87 -5.75 13.21
CA GLY A 146 -16.25 -7.08 13.10
C GLY A 146 -15.51 -7.30 11.77
N PRO A 147 -16.14 -7.05 10.61
CA PRO A 147 -15.48 -7.18 9.31
C PRO A 147 -14.24 -6.27 9.17
N ARG A 148 -14.24 -5.05 9.71
CA ARG A 148 -13.11 -4.13 9.61
C ARG A 148 -11.91 -4.58 10.45
N VAL A 149 -12.17 -5.04 11.67
CA VAL A 149 -11.12 -5.60 12.55
C VAL A 149 -10.56 -6.90 11.95
N ARG A 150 -11.43 -7.75 11.41
CA ARG A 150 -11.02 -8.98 10.72
C ARG A 150 -10.17 -8.70 9.48
N GLU A 151 -10.48 -7.66 8.72
CA GLU A 151 -9.67 -7.25 7.57
C GLU A 151 -8.25 -6.83 7.99
N LEU A 152 -8.10 -6.10 9.10
CA LEU A 152 -6.77 -5.80 9.65
C LEU A 152 -6.03 -7.09 10.05
N ALA A 153 -6.71 -8.05 10.67
CA ALA A 153 -6.09 -9.33 11.02
C ALA A 153 -5.59 -10.09 9.78
N HIS A 154 -6.39 -10.12 8.70
CA HIS A 154 -6.00 -10.72 7.42
C HIS A 154 -4.80 -10.00 6.80
N ALA A 155 -4.79 -8.66 6.84
CA ALA A 155 -3.69 -7.85 6.33
C ALA A 155 -2.37 -8.08 7.08
N LEU A 156 -2.42 -8.12 8.42
CA LEU A 156 -1.27 -8.46 9.27
C LEU A 156 -0.79 -9.89 9.03
N GLY A 157 -1.73 -10.84 8.89
CA GLY A 157 -1.40 -12.24 8.61
C GLY A 157 -0.72 -12.42 7.25
N TYR A 158 -1.19 -11.70 6.24
CA TYR A 158 -0.55 -11.66 4.94
C TYR A 158 0.88 -11.09 5.02
N TRP A 159 1.08 -10.02 5.80
CA TRP A 159 2.40 -9.44 5.98
C TRP A 159 3.35 -10.39 6.70
N ALA A 160 2.89 -11.04 7.76
CA ALA A 160 3.70 -12.03 8.47
C ALA A 160 4.08 -13.23 7.58
N ALA A 161 3.17 -13.74 6.75
CA ALA A 161 3.44 -14.85 5.85
C ALA A 161 4.36 -14.49 4.67
N ARG A 162 4.32 -13.24 4.19
CA ARG A 162 5.20 -12.72 3.12
C ARG A 162 6.37 -11.89 3.63
N HIS A 163 6.63 -11.92 4.94
CA HIS A 163 7.70 -11.14 5.56
C HIS A 163 9.05 -11.56 4.97
N GLN A 164 9.66 -10.65 4.21
CA GLN A 164 10.92 -10.89 3.55
C GLN A 164 11.81 -9.64 3.69
N PRO A 165 12.77 -9.65 4.63
CA PRO A 165 13.75 -8.57 4.74
C PRO A 165 14.62 -8.46 3.49
N LEU A 166 14.95 -7.23 3.12
CA LEU A 166 15.99 -6.99 2.12
C LEU A 166 17.38 -7.26 2.74
N PRO A 167 18.34 -7.78 1.96
CA PRO A 167 19.74 -7.68 2.36
C PRO A 167 20.10 -6.22 2.65
N ALA A 168 20.89 -5.98 3.71
CA ALA A 168 21.25 -4.62 4.11
C ALA A 168 21.98 -3.89 2.96
N PRO A 169 21.36 -2.89 2.32
CA PRO A 169 21.98 -2.21 1.19
C PRO A 169 23.10 -1.29 1.68
N ALA A 170 24.19 -1.20 0.91
CA ALA A 170 25.27 -0.27 1.21
C ALA A 170 24.77 1.20 1.15
N PRO A 171 25.20 2.07 2.08
CA PRO A 171 24.83 3.48 2.03
C PRO A 171 25.57 4.19 0.87
N LEU A 172 24.83 4.95 0.07
CA LEU A 172 25.38 5.90 -0.90
C LEU A 172 25.36 7.32 -0.30
N ALA A 173 25.74 8.31 -1.11
CA ALA A 173 25.82 9.70 -0.68
C ALA A 173 24.53 10.21 0.00
N PRO A 174 24.65 11.09 1.03
CA PRO A 174 23.49 11.73 1.64
C PRO A 174 22.71 12.59 0.65
N VAL A 175 21.38 12.49 0.70
CA VAL A 175 20.48 13.30 -0.13
C VAL A 175 19.39 13.90 0.75
N ARG A 176 19.19 15.22 0.62
CA ARG A 176 18.26 15.95 1.50
C ARG A 176 16.80 15.73 1.11
N ALA A 177 16.45 16.05 -0.14
CA ALA A 177 15.07 16.05 -0.62
C ALA A 177 14.65 14.65 -1.11
N ALA A 178 13.41 14.27 -0.86
CA ALA A 178 12.89 12.94 -1.20
C ALA A 178 12.91 12.68 -2.72
N GLY A 179 12.51 13.67 -3.53
CA GLY A 179 12.54 13.57 -4.99
C GLY A 179 13.95 13.32 -5.54
N ALA A 180 14.93 14.09 -5.05
CA ALA A 180 16.33 13.90 -5.42
C ALA A 180 16.88 12.55 -4.94
N ALA A 181 16.42 12.06 -3.79
CA ALA A 181 16.81 10.74 -3.29
C ALA A 181 16.27 9.63 -4.19
N LEU A 182 15.00 9.71 -4.62
CA LEU A 182 14.40 8.77 -5.58
C LEU A 182 15.10 8.82 -6.94
N ASP A 183 15.51 9.99 -7.43
CA ASP A 183 16.30 10.15 -8.65
C ASP A 183 17.70 9.49 -8.53
N ALA A 184 18.28 9.48 -7.33
CA ALA A 184 19.60 8.93 -7.05
C ALA A 184 19.60 7.42 -6.77
N VAL A 185 18.43 6.75 -6.74
CA VAL A 185 18.36 5.30 -6.53
C VAL A 185 18.92 4.57 -7.75
N PRO A 186 19.99 3.76 -7.60
CA PRO A 186 20.51 2.97 -8.70
C PRO A 186 19.51 1.89 -9.10
N ARG A 187 19.33 1.71 -10.42
CA ARG A 187 18.55 0.58 -10.94
C ARG A 187 19.29 -0.73 -10.75
N VAL A 188 18.56 -1.81 -10.50
CA VAL A 188 19.17 -3.15 -10.46
C VAL A 188 19.73 -3.51 -11.85
N PRO A 189 20.87 -4.21 -11.93
CA PRO A 189 21.52 -4.50 -13.22
C PRO A 189 20.65 -5.34 -14.17
N ALA A 190 19.93 -6.32 -13.63
CA ALA A 190 18.99 -7.16 -14.39
C ALA A 190 17.56 -6.66 -14.21
N GLN A 191 17.00 -6.08 -15.27
CA GLN A 191 15.61 -5.59 -15.32
C GLN A 191 14.63 -6.66 -15.85
N THR A 192 14.97 -7.94 -15.66
CA THR A 192 14.18 -9.10 -16.09
C THR A 192 13.67 -9.87 -14.86
N GLY A 193 12.66 -10.72 -15.06
CA GLY A 193 12.03 -11.47 -13.97
C GLY A 193 11.11 -10.64 -13.08
N GLY A 194 10.49 -11.32 -12.11
CA GLY A 194 9.57 -10.74 -11.13
C GLY A 194 10.28 -10.04 -9.97
N ILE A 195 9.48 -9.43 -9.09
CA ILE A 195 10.00 -8.56 -8.02
C ILE A 195 11.01 -9.25 -7.12
N GLN A 196 10.80 -10.52 -6.75
CA GLN A 196 11.71 -11.24 -5.84
C GLN A 196 13.14 -11.32 -6.38
N ALA A 197 13.30 -11.63 -7.67
CA ALA A 197 14.59 -11.68 -8.33
C ALA A 197 15.27 -10.30 -8.40
N ARG A 198 14.48 -9.25 -8.62
CA ARG A 198 14.98 -7.88 -8.66
C ARG A 198 15.38 -7.35 -7.28
N LEU A 199 14.59 -7.65 -6.25
CA LEU A 199 14.92 -7.28 -4.86
C LEU A 199 16.25 -7.91 -4.41
N ALA A 200 16.53 -9.15 -4.83
CA ALA A 200 17.81 -9.80 -4.57
C ALA A 200 19.01 -9.12 -5.26
N GLY A 201 18.77 -8.33 -6.32
CA GLY A 201 19.79 -7.56 -7.04
C GLY A 201 20.07 -6.18 -6.47
N ILE A 202 19.40 -5.77 -5.39
CA ILE A 202 19.61 -4.47 -4.73
C ILE A 202 20.91 -4.52 -3.92
N THR A 203 21.80 -3.56 -4.16
CA THR A 203 23.11 -3.50 -3.49
C THR A 203 23.30 -2.25 -2.64
N ALA A 204 22.62 -1.14 -2.95
CA ALA A 204 22.87 0.14 -2.31
C ALA A 204 21.69 1.12 -2.45
N PHE A 205 21.55 2.04 -1.48
CA PHE A 205 20.56 3.13 -1.51
C PHE A 205 21.18 4.47 -1.09
N PRO A 206 20.68 5.60 -1.62
CA PRO A 206 21.02 6.92 -1.09
C PRO A 206 20.56 7.09 0.35
N GLN A 207 21.37 7.80 1.14
CA GLN A 207 21.03 8.14 2.52
C GLN A 207 20.09 9.35 2.53
N TRP A 208 18.81 9.10 2.27
CA TRP A 208 17.79 10.14 2.35
C TRP A 208 17.61 10.64 3.78
N ARG A 209 17.68 11.97 3.98
CA ARG A 209 17.61 12.58 5.31
C ARG A 209 16.34 12.22 6.08
N GLY A 210 15.19 12.11 5.42
CA GLY A 210 13.93 11.77 6.09
C GLY A 210 13.92 10.38 6.72
N ALA A 211 14.70 9.42 6.18
CA ALA A 211 14.86 8.10 6.78
C ALA A 211 15.74 8.11 8.03
N ALA A 212 16.46 9.20 8.30
CA ALA A 212 17.30 9.38 9.48
C ALA A 212 16.63 10.25 10.57
N ALA A 213 15.38 10.67 10.37
CA ALA A 213 14.64 11.43 11.37
C ALA A 213 14.48 10.63 12.67
N THR A 214 14.77 11.25 13.80
CA THR A 214 14.56 10.65 15.14
C THR A 214 13.35 11.25 15.85
N ASP A 215 12.97 12.47 15.49
CA ASP A 215 11.76 13.10 15.98
C ASP A 215 10.53 12.59 15.21
N PRO A 216 9.42 12.25 15.90
CA PRO A 216 8.22 11.76 15.23
C PRO A 216 7.62 12.75 14.22
N ASP A 217 7.58 14.04 14.51
CA ASP A 217 6.96 15.02 13.62
C ASP A 217 7.85 15.28 12.39
N GLU A 218 9.18 15.27 12.55
CA GLU A 218 10.12 15.25 11.42
C GLU A 218 9.94 13.99 10.56
N ALA A 219 9.76 12.82 11.18
CA ALA A 219 9.54 11.56 10.47
C ALA A 219 8.23 11.58 9.66
N ARG A 220 7.16 12.13 10.23
CA ARG A 220 5.88 12.32 9.54
C ARG A 220 6.03 13.29 8.37
N ALA A 221 6.64 14.45 8.57
CA ALA A 221 6.85 15.45 7.52
C ALA A 221 7.73 14.90 6.39
N GLY A 222 8.77 14.14 6.72
CA GLY A 222 9.59 13.46 5.73
C GLY A 222 8.80 12.42 4.93
N LEU A 223 7.91 11.67 5.60
CA LEU A 223 7.05 10.70 4.92
C LEU A 223 6.03 11.37 3.99
N GLU A 224 5.45 12.49 4.40
CA GLU A 224 4.59 13.34 3.53
C GLU A 224 5.38 13.81 2.29
N GLU A 225 6.61 14.29 2.46
CA GLU A 225 7.51 14.67 1.34
C GLU A 225 7.80 13.47 0.41
N LEU A 226 8.03 12.28 0.96
CA LEU A 226 8.30 11.06 0.19
C LEU A 226 7.09 10.64 -0.65
N VAL A 227 5.89 10.66 -0.07
CA VAL A 227 4.64 10.33 -0.78
C VAL A 227 4.40 11.32 -1.92
N GLU A 228 4.50 12.62 -1.65
CA GLU A 228 4.36 13.66 -2.67
C GLU A 228 5.37 13.46 -3.81
N ALA A 229 6.66 13.28 -3.48
CA ALA A 229 7.71 13.07 -4.45
C ALA A 229 7.48 11.81 -5.31
N ALA A 230 7.02 10.71 -4.72
CA ALA A 230 6.74 9.48 -5.43
C ALA A 230 5.54 9.60 -6.37
N VAL A 231 4.45 10.25 -5.93
CA VAL A 231 3.28 10.54 -6.78
C VAL A 231 3.69 11.39 -7.98
N HIS A 232 4.40 12.50 -7.75
CA HIS A 232 4.86 13.37 -8.84
C HIS A 232 5.85 12.68 -9.79
N ARG A 233 6.72 11.81 -9.25
CA ARG A 233 7.64 10.99 -10.05
C ARG A 233 6.90 10.03 -10.98
N TYR A 234 5.81 9.41 -10.51
CA TYR A 234 5.06 8.43 -11.30
C TYR A 234 4.60 8.99 -12.65
N ALA A 235 4.19 10.26 -12.72
CA ALA A 235 3.76 10.88 -13.98
C ALA A 235 4.80 10.75 -15.12
N ARG A 236 6.10 10.80 -14.78
CA ARG A 236 7.19 10.74 -15.74
C ARG A 236 7.82 9.36 -15.88
N TYR A 237 7.77 8.52 -14.84
CA TYR A 237 8.48 7.23 -14.82
C TYR A 237 7.55 6.02 -14.90
N GLY A 238 6.26 6.18 -14.64
CA GLY A 238 5.27 5.10 -14.58
C GLY A 238 5.26 4.23 -15.84
N HIS A 239 5.58 4.79 -17.00
CA HIS A 239 5.61 4.07 -18.29
C HIS A 239 6.53 2.83 -18.31
N GLY A 240 7.56 2.77 -17.46
CA GLY A 240 8.47 1.62 -17.42
C GLY A 240 7.84 0.35 -16.84
N ALA A 241 6.97 0.50 -15.85
CA ALA A 241 6.20 -0.59 -15.25
C ALA A 241 4.96 -0.02 -14.54
N PRO A 242 3.89 0.32 -15.29
CA PRO A 242 2.76 1.10 -14.78
C PRO A 242 2.12 0.54 -13.51
N VAL A 243 1.96 -0.78 -13.45
CA VAL A 243 1.44 -1.53 -12.30
C VAL A 243 2.41 -1.47 -11.12
N MET A 244 3.69 -1.80 -11.32
CA MET A 244 4.62 -1.93 -10.20
C MET A 244 5.05 -0.57 -9.62
N LEU A 245 5.15 0.47 -10.45
CA LEU A 245 5.66 1.77 -10.01
C LEU A 245 4.66 2.55 -9.14
N VAL A 246 3.37 2.19 -9.10
CA VAL A 246 2.43 2.82 -8.14
C VAL A 246 2.86 2.54 -6.69
N HIS A 247 3.53 1.40 -6.45
CA HIS A 247 3.98 0.97 -5.13
C HIS A 247 5.04 1.90 -4.53
N THR A 248 5.72 2.71 -5.36
CA THR A 248 6.65 3.72 -4.86
C THR A 248 5.94 4.78 -4.02
N ALA A 249 4.63 5.02 -4.25
CA ALA A 249 3.81 5.99 -3.54
C ALA A 249 2.76 5.35 -2.63
N THR A 250 2.11 4.25 -3.04
CA THR A 250 1.04 3.64 -2.25
C THR A 250 1.57 2.99 -0.96
N ALA A 251 2.77 2.39 -0.98
CA ALA A 251 3.38 1.81 0.21
C ALA A 251 3.77 2.85 1.29
N PRO A 252 4.52 3.92 0.98
CA PRO A 252 4.79 4.96 1.98
C PRO A 252 3.52 5.69 2.43
N ASN A 253 2.52 5.86 1.55
CA ASN A 253 1.25 6.48 1.96
C ASN A 253 0.45 5.58 2.90
N ALA A 254 0.48 4.26 2.72
CA ALA A 254 -0.11 3.32 3.66
C ALA A 254 0.53 3.39 5.05
N VAL A 255 1.86 3.55 5.10
CA VAL A 255 2.58 3.82 6.35
C VAL A 255 2.14 5.15 6.96
N LEU A 256 2.04 6.22 6.16
CA LEU A 256 1.61 7.55 6.61
C LEU A 256 0.21 7.52 7.23
N ARG A 257 -0.73 6.86 6.54
CA ARG A 257 -2.11 6.64 7.01
C ARG A 257 -2.18 5.83 8.31
N THR A 258 -1.15 5.04 8.61
CA THR A 258 -1.11 4.20 9.81
C THR A 258 -0.54 4.93 11.04
N LEU A 259 0.31 5.96 10.85
CA LEU A 259 0.97 6.67 11.96
C LEU A 259 0.02 7.11 13.10
N PRO A 260 -1.19 7.66 12.83
CA PRO A 260 -2.09 8.09 13.90
C PRO A 260 -2.61 6.96 14.80
N ALA A 261 -2.50 5.69 14.38
CA ALA A 261 -2.85 4.52 15.18
C ALA A 261 -1.67 3.94 15.99
N LEU A 262 -0.45 4.44 15.77
CA LEU A 262 0.77 3.92 16.37
C LEU A 262 1.31 4.83 17.48
N PRO A 263 1.97 4.25 18.50
CA PRO A 263 2.83 5.00 19.41
C PRO A 263 3.86 5.86 18.65
N ARG A 264 4.10 7.09 19.13
CA ARG A 264 4.92 8.09 18.41
C ARG A 264 6.37 7.65 18.22
N GLU A 265 6.91 6.84 19.12
CA GLU A 265 8.23 6.23 19.03
C GLU A 265 8.39 5.30 17.82
N LEU A 266 7.30 4.82 17.23
CA LEU A 266 7.33 3.99 16.02
C LEU A 266 7.34 4.82 14.72
N TRP A 267 7.18 6.14 14.77
CA TRP A 267 7.05 6.95 13.54
C TRP A 267 8.37 7.07 12.79
N ALA A 268 9.47 7.30 13.49
CA ALA A 268 10.83 7.32 12.93
C ALA A 268 11.20 6.01 12.19
N PRO A 269 11.13 4.81 12.83
CA PRO A 269 11.41 3.56 12.12
C PRO A 269 10.43 3.28 10.97
N SER A 270 9.19 3.77 11.06
CA SER A 270 8.21 3.67 9.97
C SER A 270 8.62 4.46 8.74
N ALA A 271 9.11 5.69 8.90
CA ALA A 271 9.61 6.52 7.80
C ALA A 271 10.83 5.88 7.12
N ALA A 272 11.75 5.28 7.89
CA ALA A 272 12.90 4.57 7.35
C ALA A 272 12.51 3.31 6.54
N ALA A 273 11.52 2.55 7.03
CA ALA A 273 10.99 1.39 6.31
C ALA A 273 10.23 1.81 5.04
N ALA A 274 9.43 2.87 5.10
CA ALA A 274 8.73 3.43 3.95
C ALA A 274 9.69 3.88 2.84
N TRP A 275 10.80 4.55 3.21
CA TRP A 275 11.90 4.86 2.28
C TRP A 275 12.46 3.60 1.62
N THR A 276 12.72 2.56 2.42
CA THR A 276 13.25 1.28 1.93
C THR A 276 12.31 0.66 0.89
N ALA A 277 11.00 0.68 1.13
CA ALA A 277 10.00 0.20 0.18
C ALA A 277 10.02 1.01 -1.13
N SER A 278 9.96 2.34 -1.06
CA SER A 278 9.97 3.22 -2.25
C SER A 278 11.27 3.08 -3.05
N ALA A 279 12.42 3.03 -2.38
CA ALA A 279 13.72 2.85 -3.01
C ALA A 279 13.85 1.48 -3.67
N ALA A 280 13.36 0.41 -3.03
CA ALA A 280 13.41 -0.94 -3.58
C ALA A 280 12.59 -1.07 -4.87
N VAL A 281 11.36 -0.56 -4.88
CA VAL A 281 10.51 -0.56 -6.09
C VAL A 281 11.11 0.34 -7.17
N THR A 282 11.67 1.50 -6.79
CA THR A 282 12.35 2.41 -7.73
C THR A 282 13.54 1.74 -8.41
N ALA A 283 14.40 1.06 -7.64
CA ALA A 283 15.55 0.31 -8.16
C ALA A 283 15.11 -0.84 -9.08
N ALA A 284 14.05 -1.54 -8.69
CA ALA A 284 13.56 -2.72 -9.39
C ALA A 284 12.86 -2.40 -10.71
N TYR A 285 12.20 -1.24 -10.86
CA TYR A 285 11.26 -1.02 -11.97
C TYR A 285 11.39 0.31 -12.71
N SER A 286 12.21 1.26 -12.25
CA SER A 286 12.33 2.53 -12.96
C SER A 286 12.86 2.32 -14.38
N PRO A 287 12.27 2.96 -15.40
CA PRO A 287 12.87 3.02 -16.72
C PRO A 287 14.18 3.82 -16.67
N ALA A 288 14.98 3.72 -17.73
CA ALA A 288 16.24 4.46 -17.83
C ALA A 288 16.03 5.97 -17.91
N GLU A 289 14.93 6.37 -18.57
CA GLU A 289 14.64 7.75 -18.92
C GLU A 289 13.24 8.14 -18.48
N ALA A 290 13.13 9.39 -18.03
CA ALA A 290 11.86 10.03 -17.75
C ALA A 290 11.13 10.35 -19.07
N ALA A 291 9.81 10.14 -19.10
CA ALA A 291 8.98 10.67 -20.16
C ALA A 291 8.83 12.19 -20.03
N VAL A 292 8.75 12.88 -21.17
CA VAL A 292 8.40 14.29 -21.27
C VAL A 292 6.88 14.40 -21.39
N LEU A 293 6.25 15.10 -20.45
CA LEU A 293 4.81 15.37 -20.51
C LEU A 293 4.55 16.71 -21.19
N PRO A 294 3.45 16.84 -21.97
CA PRO A 294 3.04 18.12 -22.53
C PRO A 294 2.84 19.20 -21.45
N ALA A 295 3.12 20.45 -21.81
CA ALA A 295 2.82 21.58 -20.93
C ALA A 295 1.32 21.64 -20.63
N GLY A 296 0.95 21.83 -19.36
CA GLY A 296 -0.45 21.85 -18.94
C GLY A 296 -1.14 20.48 -18.91
N TYR A 297 -0.40 19.38 -19.03
CA TYR A 297 -0.96 18.03 -18.91
C TYR A 297 -1.70 17.86 -17.58
N GLY A 298 -3.00 17.53 -17.65
CA GLY A 298 -3.87 17.37 -16.48
C GLY A 298 -4.25 18.67 -15.75
N ALA A 299 -3.92 19.86 -16.28
CA ALA A 299 -4.07 21.13 -15.55
C ALA A 299 -5.52 21.53 -15.22
N SER A 300 -6.51 20.98 -15.92
CA SER A 300 -7.93 21.28 -15.71
C SER A 300 -8.71 20.18 -14.97
N LEU A 301 -8.04 19.12 -14.52
CA LEU A 301 -8.70 18.00 -13.86
C LEU A 301 -9.10 18.39 -12.44
N THR A 302 -10.30 17.95 -12.04
CA THR A 302 -10.69 17.93 -10.63
C THR A 302 -10.42 16.57 -9.99
N ALA A 303 -10.37 16.53 -8.66
CA ALA A 303 -10.21 15.28 -7.90
C ALA A 303 -11.33 14.27 -8.23
N ASP A 304 -12.58 14.75 -8.23
CA ASP A 304 -13.77 13.93 -8.52
C ASP A 304 -13.72 13.36 -9.95
N GLU A 305 -13.33 14.16 -10.93
CA GLU A 305 -13.19 13.70 -12.32
C GLU A 305 -12.13 12.62 -12.47
N VAL A 306 -10.97 12.78 -11.84
CA VAL A 306 -9.87 11.81 -11.93
C VAL A 306 -10.26 10.49 -11.27
N PHE A 307 -10.90 10.55 -10.09
CA PHE A 307 -11.30 9.35 -9.39
C PHE A 307 -12.46 8.64 -10.09
N ALA A 308 -13.42 9.38 -10.63
CA ALA A 308 -14.49 8.81 -11.45
C ALA A 308 -13.92 8.05 -12.66
N ARG A 309 -12.86 8.56 -13.31
CA ARG A 309 -12.16 7.86 -14.40
C ARG A 309 -11.45 6.59 -13.90
N ALA A 310 -10.78 6.65 -12.75
CA ALA A 310 -10.14 5.47 -12.16
C ALA A 310 -11.18 4.38 -11.80
N ALA A 311 -12.30 4.77 -11.20
CA ALA A 311 -13.39 3.87 -10.86
C ALA A 311 -14.05 3.25 -12.11
N ALA A 312 -14.24 4.04 -13.16
CA ALA A 312 -14.76 3.55 -14.44
C ALA A 312 -13.77 2.63 -15.17
N HIS A 313 -12.46 2.90 -15.08
CA HIS A 313 -11.40 2.05 -15.64
C HIS A 313 -11.32 0.69 -14.93
N GLY A 314 -11.63 0.65 -13.63
CA GLY A 314 -11.80 -0.59 -12.87
C GLY A 314 -10.51 -1.33 -12.50
N ASP A 315 -9.34 -0.84 -12.89
CA ASP A 315 -8.07 -1.46 -12.51
C ASP A 315 -7.74 -1.14 -11.05
N ASP A 316 -7.44 -2.16 -10.27
CA ASP A 316 -7.21 -1.99 -8.83
C ASP A 316 -5.98 -1.14 -8.52
N HIS A 317 -4.90 -1.22 -9.32
CA HIS A 317 -3.69 -0.41 -9.12
C HIS A 317 -3.98 1.06 -9.43
N THR A 318 -4.68 1.33 -10.54
CA THR A 318 -5.14 2.66 -10.91
C THR A 318 -6.05 3.26 -9.82
N ILE A 319 -7.00 2.50 -9.27
CA ILE A 319 -7.88 2.96 -8.18
C ILE A 319 -7.09 3.32 -6.92
N LYS A 320 -6.22 2.42 -6.44
CA LYS A 320 -5.39 2.64 -5.24
C LYS A 320 -4.43 3.83 -5.42
N PHE A 321 -3.85 3.97 -6.61
CA PHE A 321 -2.94 5.07 -6.91
C PHE A 321 -3.67 6.41 -7.02
N ALA A 322 -4.84 6.45 -7.66
CA ALA A 322 -5.67 7.64 -7.69
C ALA A 322 -6.05 8.10 -6.28
N ASP A 323 -6.50 7.19 -5.41
CA ASP A 323 -6.77 7.49 -3.99
C ASP A 323 -5.54 8.04 -3.25
N THR A 324 -4.33 7.53 -3.53
CA THR A 324 -3.08 8.08 -2.98
C THR A 324 -2.76 9.46 -3.51
N ALA A 325 -2.94 9.70 -4.81
CA ALA A 325 -2.71 11.00 -5.43
C ALA A 325 -3.71 12.06 -4.93
N LEU A 326 -4.94 11.67 -4.58
CA LEU A 326 -5.91 12.59 -3.98
C LEU A 326 -5.50 13.05 -2.58
N ASP A 327 -4.86 12.20 -1.77
CA ASP A 327 -4.32 12.62 -0.47
C ASP A 327 -3.20 13.67 -0.61
N VAL A 328 -2.39 13.60 -1.69
CA VAL A 328 -1.37 14.61 -2.01
C VAL A 328 -2.01 15.90 -2.54
N GLY A 329 -2.96 15.77 -3.45
CA GLY A 329 -3.68 16.88 -4.05
C GLY A 329 -2.84 17.75 -5.00
N GLY A 330 -3.48 18.79 -5.55
CA GLY A 330 -2.87 19.70 -6.51
C GLY A 330 -2.74 19.13 -7.93
N ALA A 331 -2.53 20.02 -8.90
CA ALA A 331 -2.51 19.66 -10.32
C ALA A 331 -1.46 18.58 -10.69
N PRO A 332 -0.22 18.58 -10.14
CA PRO A 332 0.75 17.55 -10.48
C PRO A 332 0.35 16.14 -10.00
N ALA A 333 -0.31 16.01 -8.85
CA ALA A 333 -0.80 14.72 -8.36
C ALA A 333 -1.98 14.21 -9.20
N LEU A 334 -2.93 15.10 -9.56
CA LEU A 334 -4.04 14.74 -10.44
C LEU A 334 -3.55 14.33 -11.84
N ALA A 335 -2.52 14.99 -12.36
CA ALA A 335 -1.85 14.59 -13.59
C ALA A 335 -1.23 13.18 -13.47
N ALA A 336 -0.57 12.87 -12.36
CA ALA A 336 -0.03 11.53 -12.11
C ALA A 336 -1.16 10.47 -12.06
N ALA A 337 -2.27 10.76 -11.40
CA ALA A 337 -3.43 9.85 -11.35
C ALA A 337 -4.03 9.60 -12.74
N LEU A 338 -4.22 10.66 -13.54
CA LEU A 338 -4.62 10.50 -14.95
C LEU A 338 -3.62 9.63 -15.71
N ARG A 339 -2.32 9.82 -15.47
CA ARG A 339 -1.29 9.01 -16.12
C ARG A 339 -1.41 7.52 -15.80
N ALA A 340 -1.82 7.16 -14.58
CA ALA A 340 -2.09 5.77 -14.23
C ALA A 340 -3.29 5.20 -15.01
N VAL A 341 -4.35 5.99 -15.18
CA VAL A 341 -5.52 5.64 -16.02
C VAL A 341 -5.13 5.42 -17.49
N GLU A 342 -4.18 6.17 -18.02
CA GLU A 342 -3.74 6.05 -19.42
C GLU A 342 -2.76 4.90 -19.67
N LEU A 343 -1.94 4.56 -18.67
CA LEU A 343 -0.85 3.59 -18.82
C LEU A 343 -1.27 2.15 -18.54
N ASN A 344 -2.26 1.94 -17.66
CA ASN A 344 -2.76 0.62 -17.34
C ASN A 344 -3.85 0.19 -18.35
N PRO A 345 -4.00 -1.12 -18.62
CA PRO A 345 -5.10 -1.60 -19.45
C PRO A 345 -6.43 -1.54 -18.69
N PRO A 346 -7.53 -1.05 -19.32
CA PRO A 346 -8.84 -1.01 -18.68
C PRO A 346 -9.38 -2.41 -18.42
N VAL A 347 -10.17 -2.53 -17.34
CA VAL A 347 -10.66 -3.81 -16.80
C VAL A 347 -12.18 -3.90 -16.86
N LEU A 348 -12.88 -2.76 -16.80
CA LEU A 348 -14.35 -2.67 -16.89
C LEU A 348 -14.86 -2.07 -18.20
#